data_AF-A0A8T4MET0-F1
#
_entry.id   AF-A0A8T4MET0-F1
#
_cell.length_a   1.000
_cell.length_b   1.000
_cell.length_c   1.000
_cell.angle_alpha   90.00
_cell.angle_beta   90.00
_cell.angle_gamma   90.00
#
_symmetry.space_group_name_H-M   'P 1'
#
loop_
_entity.id
_entity.type
_entity.pdbx_description
1 polymer ?
#
loop_
_entity_poly.entity_id
_entity_poly.type
_entity_poly.pdbx_seq_one_letter_code
_entity_poly.pdbx_strand_id
1 'polypeptide(L)'
;MKIPINYKNRKIKLEAKNCNWLKKISGLMFCRRRKAEALLFEFPKNTRMAIHSWFVFFPFMAVWLDDKNEIIEKKIVNPFRFSIRPNKKYVSLVEIPLNDKYKSIWEFLCSEPRTGD
;
A
#
# COMPACT_ATOMS: atom_id res chain seq x y z
N MET A 1 5.84 2.73 12.32
CA MET A 1 5.90 4.20 12.18
C MET A 1 4.55 4.70 11.68
N LYS A 2 4.16 5.94 11.99
CA LYS A 2 2.94 6.55 11.48
C LYS A 2 3.29 7.43 10.30
N ILE A 3 2.74 7.13 9.13
CA ILE A 3 2.91 7.95 7.92
C ILE A 3 1.61 8.68 7.59
N PRO A 4 1.66 9.97 7.22
CA PRO A 4 0.50 10.65 6.65
C PRO A 4 0.27 10.12 5.23
N ILE A 5 -0.96 9.77 4.91
CA ILE A 5 -1.41 9.45 3.55
C ILE A 5 -2.43 10.51 3.16
N ASN A 6 -2.15 11.18 2.05
CA ASN A 6 -3.02 12.23 1.53
C ASN A 6 -3.77 11.69 0.31
N TYR A 7 -5.07 11.96 0.26
CA TYR A 7 -5.92 11.54 -0.85
C TYR A 7 -7.04 12.53 -1.10
N LYS A 8 -6.99 13.22 -2.25
CA LYS A 8 -8.03 14.17 -2.71
C LYS A 8 -8.47 15.13 -1.58
N ASN A 9 -7.52 15.91 -1.05
CA ASN A 9 -7.69 16.88 0.07
C ASN A 9 -8.03 16.28 1.45
N ARG A 10 -8.10 14.96 1.59
CA ARG A 10 -8.26 14.29 2.88
C ARG A 10 -6.93 13.70 3.33
N LYS A 11 -6.72 13.58 4.64
CA LYS A 11 -5.50 13.01 5.21
C LYS A 11 -5.84 11.96 6.26
N ILE A 12 -5.11 10.86 6.26
CA ILE A 12 -5.19 9.83 7.29
C ILE A 12 -3.79 9.41 7.73
N LYS A 13 -3.62 9.07 9.01
CA LYS A 13 -2.36 8.52 9.50
C LYS A 13 -2.43 7.01 9.43
N LEU A 14 -1.57 6.39 8.63
CA LEU A 14 -1.43 4.94 8.58
C LEU A 14 -0.25 4.50 9.45
N GLU A 15 -0.47 3.49 10.27
CA GLU A 15 0.62 2.79 10.94
C GLU A 15 1.17 1.68 10.04
N ALA A 16 2.37 1.90 9.50
CA ALA A 16 3.10 0.96 8.66
C ALA A 16 4.49 0.67 9.23
N LYS A 17 5.04 -0.51 8.95
CA LYS A 17 6.43 -0.85 9.25
C LYS A 17 7.30 -0.49 8.06
N ASN A 18 8.41 0.20 8.29
CA ASN A 18 9.42 0.41 7.26
C ASN A 18 10.07 -0.93 6.93
N CYS A 19 10.07 -1.30 5.65
CA CYS A 19 10.76 -2.48 5.18
C CYS A 19 12.25 -2.18 4.97
N ASN A 20 13.09 -2.68 5.88
CA ASN A 20 14.53 -2.81 5.64
C ASN A 20 14.76 -3.68 4.38
N TRP A 21 15.91 -3.55 3.73
CA TRP A 21 16.26 -4.21 2.46
C TRP A 21 15.84 -5.69 2.39
N LEU A 22 16.06 -6.46 3.46
CA LEU A 22 15.68 -7.87 3.52
C LEU A 22 14.16 -8.11 3.55
N LYS A 23 13.40 -7.22 4.23
CA LYS A 23 11.93 -7.25 4.24
C LYS A 23 11.32 -6.68 2.96
N LYS A 24 12.07 -5.91 2.16
CA LYS A 24 11.60 -5.48 0.84
C LYS A 24 11.41 -6.65 -0.12
N ILE A 25 12.19 -7.71 0.05
CA ILE A 25 12.14 -8.91 -0.78
C ILE A 25 10.99 -9.82 -0.34
N SER A 26 10.78 -9.98 0.97
CA SER A 26 9.71 -10.86 1.47
C SER A 26 8.34 -10.19 1.58
N GLY A 27 8.25 -8.88 1.77
CA GLY A 27 6.98 -8.16 1.88
C GLY A 27 5.97 -8.86 2.80
N LEU A 28 4.73 -9.04 2.30
CA LEU A 28 3.66 -9.79 2.98
C LEU A 28 3.71 -11.31 2.78
N MET A 29 4.75 -11.84 2.13
CA MET A 29 4.85 -13.26 1.79
C MET A 29 4.90 -14.12 3.06
N PHE A 30 4.27 -15.30 3.00
CA PHE A 30 4.22 -16.28 4.09
C PHE A 30 3.65 -15.77 5.44
N CYS A 31 3.10 -14.55 5.46
CA CYS A 31 2.42 -14.02 6.63
C CYS A 31 0.96 -14.51 6.69
N ARG A 32 0.42 -14.62 7.91
CA ARG A 32 -1.02 -14.83 8.12
C ARG A 32 -1.74 -13.47 8.10
N ARG A 33 -2.84 -13.36 7.35
CA ARG A 33 -3.69 -12.15 7.23
C ARG A 33 -3.95 -11.41 8.55
N ARG A 34 -4.24 -12.15 9.62
CA ARG A 34 -4.53 -11.58 10.96
C ARG A 34 -3.33 -10.93 11.65
N LYS A 35 -2.13 -11.42 11.38
CA LYS A 35 -0.87 -10.91 11.95
C LYS A 35 -0.14 -9.97 10.99
N ALA A 36 -0.57 -9.90 9.74
CA ALA A 36 0.01 -9.03 8.74
C ALA A 36 -0.16 -7.56 9.13
N GLU A 37 0.91 -6.81 8.98
CA GLU A 37 0.95 -5.37 9.22
C GLU A 37 1.15 -4.65 7.91
N ALA A 38 0.71 -3.40 7.83
CA ALA A 38 0.98 -2.58 6.68
C ALA A 38 2.49 -2.35 6.56
N LEU A 39 3.00 -2.46 5.34
CA LEU A 39 4.42 -2.34 5.04
C LEU A 39 4.63 -1.12 4.16
N LEU A 40 5.65 -0.33 4.49
CA LEU A 40 6.10 0.82 3.72
C LEU A 40 7.41 0.48 3.02
N PHE A 41 7.42 0.63 1.72
CA PHE A 41 8.58 0.45 0.85
C PHE A 41 8.96 1.80 0.26
N GLU A 42 10.06 2.36 0.74
CA GLU A 42 10.61 3.62 0.22
C GLU A 42 11.67 3.33 -0.85
N PHE A 43 11.61 4.05 -1.95
CA PHE A 43 12.56 3.92 -3.05
C PHE A 43 13.37 5.21 -3.16
N PRO A 44 14.71 5.13 -3.33
CA PRO A 44 15.56 6.32 -3.37
C PRO A 44 15.35 7.19 -4.62
N LYS A 45 14.71 6.63 -5.66
CA LYS A 45 14.43 7.32 -6.93
C LYS A 45 13.02 6.97 -7.40
N ASN A 46 12.40 7.90 -8.13
CA ASN A 46 11.13 7.68 -8.83
C ASN A 46 11.19 6.42 -9.69
N THR A 47 10.34 5.45 -9.40
CA THR A 47 10.35 4.13 -10.04
C THR A 47 8.99 3.75 -10.62
N ARG A 48 8.98 2.73 -11.49
CA ARG A 48 7.78 2.05 -12.02
C ARG A 48 7.87 0.54 -11.80
N MET A 49 8.55 0.15 -10.72
CA MET A 49 8.72 -1.26 -10.39
C MET A 49 7.35 -1.91 -10.21
N ALA A 50 7.21 -3.10 -10.80
CA ALA A 50 6.06 -3.95 -10.55
C ALA A 50 6.26 -4.68 -9.23
N ILE A 51 5.16 -5.01 -8.58
CA ILE A 51 5.14 -5.92 -7.43
C ILE A 51 4.50 -7.25 -7.83
N HIS A 52 4.74 -8.28 -7.04
CA HIS A 52 4.15 -9.60 -7.22
C HIS A 52 3.53 -10.08 -5.91
N SER A 53 2.49 -10.90 -5.99
CA SER A 53 1.80 -11.51 -4.84
C SER A 53 1.87 -13.04 -4.84
N TRP A 54 2.87 -13.61 -5.51
CA TRP A 54 3.03 -15.06 -5.70
C TRP A 54 3.01 -15.87 -4.38
N PHE A 55 3.56 -15.32 -3.31
CA PHE A 55 3.63 -15.98 -2.00
C PHE A 55 2.78 -15.29 -0.91
N VAL A 56 1.83 -14.45 -1.33
CA VAL A 56 0.90 -13.77 -0.42
C VAL A 56 -0.45 -14.47 -0.50
N PHE A 57 -0.84 -15.14 0.58
CA PHE A 57 -2.02 -16.02 0.63
C PHE A 57 -3.34 -15.29 0.93
N PHE A 58 -3.37 -13.96 0.87
CA PHE A 58 -4.55 -13.14 1.16
C PHE A 58 -4.56 -11.84 0.33
N PRO A 59 -5.74 -11.25 0.07
CA PRO A 59 -5.81 -9.98 -0.65
C PRO A 59 -5.31 -8.82 0.21
N PHE A 60 -4.65 -7.86 -0.44
CA PHE A 60 -4.14 -6.63 0.18
C PHE A 60 -4.32 -5.44 -0.76
N MET A 61 -4.24 -4.23 -0.24
CA MET A 61 -4.22 -3.02 -1.05
C MET A 61 -2.78 -2.57 -1.26
N ALA A 62 -2.40 -2.41 -2.52
CA ALA A 62 -1.18 -1.70 -2.89
C ALA A 62 -1.53 -0.24 -3.13
N VAL A 63 -0.86 0.68 -2.43
CA VAL A 63 -1.03 2.12 -2.54
C VAL A 63 0.31 2.74 -2.93
N TRP A 64 0.38 3.32 -4.12
CA TRP A 64 1.56 4.00 -4.62
C TRP A 64 1.47 5.48 -4.30
N LEU A 65 2.53 6.02 -3.71
CA LEU A 65 2.62 7.40 -3.23
C LEU A 65 3.76 8.17 -3.92
N ASP A 66 3.59 9.48 -4.01
CA ASP A 66 4.64 10.40 -4.44
C ASP A 66 5.57 10.82 -3.29
N ASP A 67 6.47 11.77 -3.56
CA ASP A 67 7.39 12.36 -2.59
C ASP A 67 6.69 13.18 -1.49
N LYS A 68 5.42 13.55 -1.69
CA LYS A 68 4.58 14.31 -0.74
C LYS A 68 3.60 13.41 0.03
N ASN A 69 3.70 12.08 -0.14
CA ASN A 69 2.77 11.09 0.38
C ASN A 69 1.32 11.24 -0.17
N GLU A 70 1.16 11.81 -1.36
CA GLU A 70 -0.10 11.82 -2.09
C GLU A 70 -0.31 10.47 -2.79
N ILE A 71 -1.52 9.92 -2.71
CA ILE A 71 -1.87 8.71 -3.43
C ILE A 71 -1.91 8.98 -4.93
N ILE A 72 -0.96 8.39 -5.64
CA ILE A 72 -0.89 8.40 -7.09
C ILE A 72 -1.84 7.36 -7.67
N GLU A 73 -1.83 6.16 -7.08
CA GLU A 73 -2.60 5.01 -7.54
C GLU A 73 -2.84 4.05 -6.37
N LYS A 74 -3.94 3.31 -6.43
CA LYS A 74 -4.27 2.27 -5.46
C LYS A 74 -4.91 1.08 -6.18
N LYS A 75 -4.55 -0.14 -5.81
CA LYS A 75 -5.12 -1.38 -6.38
C LYS A 75 -5.33 -2.41 -5.28
N ILE A 76 -6.45 -3.13 -5.38
CA ILE A 76 -6.63 -4.36 -4.62
C ILE A 76 -5.87 -5.46 -5.35
N VAL A 77 -4.90 -6.05 -4.67
CA VAL A 77 -4.05 -7.12 -5.19
C VAL A 77 -4.54 -8.44 -4.59
N ASN A 78 -5.00 -9.33 -5.47
CA ASN A 78 -5.34 -10.69 -5.09
C ASN A 78 -4.07 -11.56 -4.97
N PRO A 79 -4.13 -12.67 -4.21
CA PRO A 79 -3.07 -13.68 -4.17
C PRO A 79 -2.64 -14.18 -5.55
N PHE A 80 -1.40 -14.68 -5.64
CA PHE A 80 -0.86 -15.40 -6.80
C PHE A 80 -0.82 -14.60 -8.11
N ARG A 81 -0.60 -13.28 -8.04
CA ARG A 81 -0.36 -12.44 -9.22
C ARG A 81 1.14 -12.28 -9.45
N PHE A 82 1.57 -12.49 -10.68
CA PHE A 82 2.98 -12.40 -11.08
C PHE A 82 3.48 -10.97 -11.26
N SER A 83 2.61 -10.05 -11.69
CA SER A 83 3.01 -8.68 -12.00
C SER A 83 1.83 -7.74 -11.81
N ILE A 84 2.00 -6.79 -10.90
CA ILE A 84 1.11 -5.66 -10.69
C ILE A 84 1.95 -4.41 -10.88
N ARG A 85 1.67 -3.68 -11.96
CA ARG A 85 2.40 -2.46 -12.30
C ARG A 85 1.53 -1.22 -12.06
N PRO A 86 2.12 -0.14 -11.51
CA PRO A 86 1.46 1.16 -11.52
C PRO A 86 1.59 1.82 -12.90
N ASN A 87 0.61 2.64 -13.24
CA ASN A 87 0.59 3.46 -14.45
C ASN A 87 1.55 4.65 -14.34
N LYS A 88 1.72 5.17 -13.12
CA LYS A 88 2.54 6.36 -12.83
C LYS A 88 3.83 5.99 -12.08
N LYS A 89 4.81 6.90 -12.14
CA LYS A 89 6.03 6.79 -11.31
C LYS A 89 5.68 7.07 -9.85
N TYR A 90 6.37 6.42 -8.93
CA TYR A 90 6.15 6.58 -7.49
C TYR A 90 7.48 6.57 -6.72
N VAL A 91 7.47 7.11 -5.50
CA VAL A 91 8.63 7.14 -4.58
C VAL A 91 8.45 6.14 -3.45
N SER A 92 7.21 5.90 -3.01
CA SER A 92 6.93 4.91 -1.98
C SER A 92 5.70 4.06 -2.32
N LEU A 93 5.72 2.83 -1.83
CA LEU A 93 4.64 1.88 -1.94
C LEU A 93 4.23 1.46 -0.54
N VAL A 94 2.93 1.39 -0.30
CA VAL A 94 2.36 0.84 0.92
C VAL A 94 1.56 -0.40 0.57
N GLU A 95 1.88 -1.52 1.21
CA GLU A 95 1.06 -2.73 1.16
C GLU A 95 0.23 -2.82 2.44
N ILE A 96 -1.10 -2.80 2.31
CA ILE A 96 -2.04 -2.79 3.43
C ILE A 96 -2.83 -4.10 3.41
N PRO A 97 -2.62 -5.01 4.36
CA PRO A 97 -3.41 -6.23 4.43
C PRO A 97 -4.89 -5.91 4.69
N LEU A 98 -5.80 -6.66 4.08
CA LEU A 98 -7.23 -6.52 4.34
C LEU A 98 -7.58 -7.18 5.67
N ASN A 99 -7.39 -6.54 6.82
CA ASN A 99 -7.77 -7.10 8.12
C ASN A 99 -8.46 -6.06 9.01
N ASP A 100 -9.00 -6.50 10.14
CA ASP A 100 -9.78 -5.63 11.03
C ASP A 100 -8.97 -4.45 11.56
N LYS A 101 -7.65 -4.63 11.75
CA LYS A 101 -6.72 -3.56 12.18
C LYS A 101 -6.70 -2.38 11.21
N TYR A 102 -6.84 -2.63 9.91
CA TYR A 102 -6.76 -1.58 8.88
C TYR A 102 -8.13 -1.21 8.30
N LYS A 103 -9.24 -1.69 8.87
CA LYS A 103 -10.59 -1.48 8.32
C LYS A 103 -10.91 0.01 8.04
N SER A 104 -10.58 0.89 8.98
CA SER A 104 -10.79 2.35 8.83
C SER A 104 -9.96 2.96 7.70
N ILE A 105 -8.74 2.45 7.48
CA ILE A 105 -7.89 2.86 6.36
C ILE A 105 -8.52 2.40 5.04
N TRP A 106 -9.03 1.17 4.99
CA TRP A 106 -9.73 0.66 3.81
C TRP A 106 -10.97 1.47 3.48
N GLU A 107 -11.79 1.81 4.47
CA GLU A 107 -12.96 2.68 4.30
C GLU A 107 -12.55 4.07 3.79
N PHE A 108 -11.51 4.67 4.35
CA PHE A 108 -10.95 5.94 3.86
C PHE A 108 -10.52 5.84 2.40
N LEU A 109 -9.78 4.79 2.05
CA LEU A 109 -9.26 4.58 0.71
C LEU A 109 -10.36 4.22 -0.29
N CYS A 110 -11.41 3.50 0.11
CA CYS A 110 -12.53 3.16 -0.77
C CYS A 110 -13.54 4.29 -0.93
N SER A 111 -13.67 5.16 0.07
CA SER A 111 -14.59 6.29 -0.03
C SER A 111 -14.17 7.24 -1.15
N GLU A 112 -15.03 7.45 -2.13
CA GLU A 112 -14.94 8.58 -3.04
C GLU A 112 -15.10 9.85 -2.17
N PRO A 113 -14.27 10.89 -2.34
CA PRO A 113 -14.59 12.16 -1.72
C PRO A 113 -15.93 12.61 -2.29
N ARG A 114 -16.84 13.02 -1.40
CA ARG A 114 -18.03 13.76 -1.82
C ARG A 114 -17.52 14.98 -2.58
N THR A 115 -17.65 14.96 -3.89
CA THR A 115 -17.66 16.17 -4.70
C THR A 115 -18.77 17.01 -4.11
N GLY A 116 -18.40 18.12 -3.46
CA GLY A 116 -19.37 19.12 -3.07
C GLY A 116 -20.04 19.64 -4.34
N ASP A 117 -21.37 19.66 -4.30
CA ASP A 117 -22.21 20.48 -5.17
C ASP A 117 -21.80 21.96 -5.11
#